data_AF-A0A951JEH1-F1
#
_entry.id   AF-A0A951JEH1-F1
#
_cell.length_a   1.000
_cell.length_b   1.000
_cell.length_c   1.000
_cell.angle_alpha   90.00
_cell.angle_beta   90.00
_cell.angle_gamma   90.00
#
_symmetry.space_group_name_H-M   'P 1'
#
loop_
_entity.id
_entity.type
_entity.pdbx_description
1 polymer ?
#
loop_
_entity_poly.entity_id
_entity_poly.type
_entity_poly.pdbx_seq_one_letter_code
_entity_poly.pdbx_strand_id
1 'polypeptide(L)' 'MGEMITVAAGLNHLVQTLRARCPDEVRAVWLYGSRARGDARPDSDVDVLVVL' A
#
# COMPACT_ATOMS: atom_id res chain seq x y z
N MET A 1 -9.04 22.47 2.01
CA MET A 1 -8.96 21.36 2.98
C MET A 1 -8.80 20.09 2.15
N GLY A 2 -7.58 19.57 2.01
CA GLY A 2 -7.34 18.38 1.20
C GLY A 2 -8.02 17.17 1.85
N GLU A 3 -8.69 16.35 1.04
CA GLU A 3 -9.35 15.15 1.52
C GLU A 3 -8.29 14.19 2.10
N MET A 4 -8.41 13.83 3.38
CA MET A 4 -7.52 12.83 3.99
C MET A 4 -7.85 11.47 3.39
N ILE A 5 -7.02 11.00 2.46
CA ILE A 5 -7.13 9.66 1.90
C ILE A 5 -6.84 8.65 3.02
N THR A 6 -7.74 7.68 3.20
CA THR A 6 -7.51 6.61 4.17
C THR A 6 -6.36 5.70 3.72
N VAL A 7 -5.63 5.10 4.66
CA VAL A 7 -4.57 4.13 4.33
C VAL A 7 -5.07 3.02 3.39
N ALA A 8 -6.28 2.52 3.62
CA ALA A 8 -6.90 1.50 2.77
C ALA A 8 -7.13 2.00 1.33
N ALA A 9 -7.63 3.23 1.17
CA ALA A 9 -7.83 3.83 -0.15
C ALA A 9 -6.50 4.05 -0.88
N GLY A 10 -5.47 4.52 -0.18
CA GLY A 10 -4.11 4.70 -0.73
C GLY A 10 -3.49 3.38 -1.18
N LEU A 11 -3.58 2.32 -0.38
CA LEU A 11 -3.12 0.98 -0.72
C LEU A 11 -3.85 0.40 -1.94
N ASN A 12 -5.17 0.57 -2.01
CA ASN A 12 -5.94 0.12 -3.17
C ASN A 12 -5.50 0.87 -4.44
N HIS A 13 -5.32 2.20 -4.36
CA HIS A 13 -4.83 3.00 -5.49
C HIS A 13 -3.43 2.57 -5.96
N LEU A 14 -2.52 2.27 -5.02
CA LEU A 14 -1.18 1.76 -5.31
C LEU A 14 -1.26 0.43 -6.08
N VAL A 15 -2.03 -0.54 -5.59
CA VAL A 15 -2.17 -1.87 -6.22
C VAL A 15 -2.73 -1.75 -7.64
N GLN A 16 -3.76 -0.94 -7.86
CA GLN A 16 -4.32 -0.74 -9.20
C GLN A 16 -3.31 -0.10 -10.13
N THR A 17 -2.56 0.89 -9.65
CA THR A 17 -1.52 1.57 -10.44
C THR A 17 -0.39 0.63 -10.83
N LEU A 18 0.10 -0.20 -9.90
CA LEU A 18 1.13 -1.20 -10.16
C LEU A 18 0.67 -2.21 -11.22
N ARG A 19 -0.55 -2.75 -11.08
CA ARG A 19 -1.12 -3.69 -12.06
C ARG A 19 -1.28 -3.08 -13.45
N ALA A 20 -1.64 -1.80 -13.53
CA ALA A 20 -1.82 -1.11 -14.81
C ALA A 20 -0.49 -0.77 -15.50
N ARG A 21 0.55 -0.42 -14.72
CA ARG A 21 1.86 -0.01 -15.27
C ARG A 21 2.80 -1.18 -15.54
N CYS A 22 2.63 -2.27 -14.81
CA CYS A 22 3.50 -3.44 -14.85
C CYS A 22 2.63 -4.72 -14.96
N PRO A 23 1.79 -4.84 -16.01
CA PRO A 23 0.99 -6.04 -16.24
C PRO A 23 1.97 -7.20 -16.44
N ASP A 24 1.76 -8.31 -15.73
CA ASP A 24 2.59 -9.53 -15.75
C ASP A 24 3.93 -9.46 -15.01
N GLU A 25 4.43 -8.28 -14.65
CA GLU A 25 5.65 -8.15 -13.83
C GLU A 25 5.34 -8.17 -12.33
N VAL A 26 4.15 -7.81 -11.87
CA VAL A 26 3.86 -7.77 -10.42
C VAL A 26 3.30 -9.12 -9.95
N ARG A 27 4.15 -9.93 -9.33
CA ARG A 27 3.76 -11.22 -8.73
C ARG A 27 2.98 -11.06 -7.43
N ALA A 28 3.39 -10.13 -6.56
CA ALA A 28 2.69 -9.88 -5.30
C ALA A 28 2.95 -8.49 -4.74
N VAL A 29 2.01 -8.01 -3.92
CA VAL A 29 2.15 -6.78 -3.13
C VAL A 29 1.75 -7.10 -1.69
N TRP A 30 2.69 -6.97 -0.76
CA TRP A 30 2.49 -7.31 0.65
C TRP A 30 2.60 -6.08 1.54
N LEU A 31 1.66 -5.94 2.46
CA LEU A 31 1.79 -4.99 3.57
C LEU A 31 2.75 -5.58 4.61
N TYR A 32 3.71 -4.79 5.06
CA TYR A 32 4.55 -5.14 6.20
C TYR A 32 4.61 -3.99 7.20
N GLY A 33 5.52 -4.08 8.17
CA GLY A 33 5.70 -3.01 9.16
C GLY A 33 4.56 -2.93 10.17
N SER A 34 4.41 -1.75 10.77
CA SER A 34 3.55 -1.59 11.95
C SER A 34 2.05 -1.74 11.64
N ARG A 35 1.63 -1.30 10.45
CA ARG A 35 0.26 -1.46 9.96
C ARG A 35 -0.13 -2.93 9.78
N ALA A 36 0.81 -3.78 9.34
CA ALA A 36 0.57 -5.22 9.23
C ALA A 36 0.49 -5.92 10.59
N ARG A 37 1.30 -5.48 11.56
CA ARG A 37 1.32 -6.06 12.92
C ARG A 37 0.20 -5.57 13.83
N GLY A 38 -0.44 -4.45 13.48
CA GLY A 38 -1.49 -3.82 14.30
C GLY A 38 -0.96 -2.92 15.42
N ASP A 39 0.32 -2.55 15.40
CA ASP A 39 0.97 -1.65 16.37
C ASP A 39 1.22 -0.24 15.79
N ALA A 40 0.55 0.11 14.69
CA ALA A 40 0.68 1.42 14.04
C ALA A 40 0.05 2.57 14.85
N ARG A 41 0.73 3.71 14.84
CA ARG A 41 0.28 5.00 15.37
C ARG A 41 -0.43 5.82 14.28
N PRO A 42 -1.17 6.89 14.63
CA PRO A 42 -1.85 7.73 13.65
C PRO A 42 -0.92 8.32 12.56
N ASP A 43 0.30 8.65 12.95
CA ASP A 43 1.37 9.21 12.10
C ASP A 43 2.28 8.13 11.49
N SER A 44 2.02 6.84 11.72
CA SER A 44 2.82 5.77 11.13
C SER A 44 2.61 5.70 9.62
N ASP A 45 3.74 5.60 8.93
CA ASP A 45 3.87 5.32 7.51
C ASP A 45 3.25 3.96 7.13
N VAL A 46 3.27 3.68 5.83
CA VAL A 46 2.77 2.44 5.23
C VAL A 46 3.91 1.78 4.45
N ASP A 47 4.30 0.59 4.92
CA ASP A 47 5.39 -0.18 4.33
C ASP A 47 4.86 -1.27 3.39
N VAL A 48 5.28 -1.24 2.12
CA VAL A 48 4.82 -2.18 1.08
C VAL A 48 5.99 -2.86 0.39
N LEU A 49 5.96 -4.19 0.33
CA LEU A 49 6.91 -5.00 -0.43
C LEU A 49 6.26 -5.40 -1.75
N VAL A 50 6.94 -5.12 -2.86
CA VAL A 50 6.51 -5.55 -4.21
C VAL A 50 7.43 -6.66 -4.66
N VAL A 51 6.83 -7.80 -5.01
CA VAL A 51 7.53 -8.94 -5.63
C VAL A 51 7.26 -8.87 -7.12
N LEU A 52 8.34 -8.85 -7.91
CA LEU A 52 8.28 -8.91 -9.36
C LEU A 52 8.46 -10.36 -9.84
#